data_AF-A0A0P9D623-F1
#
_entry.id   AF-A0A0P9D623-F1
#
_cell.length_a   1.000
_cell.length_b   1.000
_cell.length_c   1.000
_cell.angle_alpha   90.00
_cell.angle_beta   90.00
_cell.angle_gamma   90.00
#
_symmetry.space_group_name_H-M   'P 1'
#
loop_
_entity.id
_entity.type
_entity.pdbx_description
1 polymer ?
#
loop_
_entity_poly.entity_id
_entity_poly.type
_entity_poly.pdbx_seq_one_letter_code
_entity_poly.pdbx_strand_id
1 'polypeptide(L)'
;MLTDGVINPWKAVAGLPPLLYGMLLCMKLPNAALALTALVVVLLAALWLISYQDYSLWAAMPSLVGGALLVICIAALLGGVSDTSFVPISREVTELWFVCGLALGYVGWGIYESRRSQ
;
A
#
# COMPACT_ATOMS: atom_id res chain seq x y z
N MET A 1 -18.19 -0.33 10.75
CA MET A 1 -19.47 0.17 10.20
C MET A 1 -19.29 0.58 8.74
N LEU A 2 -20.01 -0.05 7.81
CA LEU A 2 -20.02 0.26 6.36
C LEU A 2 -20.87 1.51 6.06
N THR A 3 -20.68 2.56 6.86
CA THR A 3 -21.71 3.59 7.12
C THR A 3 -22.08 4.47 5.92
N ASP A 4 -21.37 4.39 4.79
CA ASP A 4 -21.70 5.24 3.64
C ASP A 4 -22.40 4.52 2.49
N GLY A 5 -22.49 3.19 2.44
CA GLY A 5 -23.25 2.45 1.41
C GLY A 5 -22.83 2.69 -0.06
N VAL A 6 -21.94 3.64 -0.32
CA VAL A 6 -21.49 4.08 -1.64
C VAL A 6 -20.00 3.77 -1.72
N ILE A 7 -19.68 2.70 -2.44
CA ILE A 7 -18.32 2.43 -2.90
C ILE A 7 -17.88 3.69 -3.63
N ASN A 8 -16.86 4.40 -3.14
CA ASN A 8 -16.33 5.56 -3.86
C ASN A 8 -15.41 5.03 -4.97
N PRO A 9 -15.88 4.95 -6.24
CA PRO A 9 -15.15 4.28 -7.31
C PRO A 9 -13.82 4.97 -7.57
N TRP A 10 -13.73 6.27 -7.31
CA TRP A 10 -12.50 7.04 -7.44
C TRP A 10 -11.40 6.56 -6.50
N LYS A 11 -11.73 6.17 -5.26
CA LYS A 11 -10.73 5.63 -4.31
C LYS A 11 -10.28 4.23 -4.70
N ALA A 12 -11.21 3.41 -5.21
CA ALA A 12 -10.87 2.09 -5.74
C ALA A 12 -9.96 2.18 -6.97
N VAL A 13 -10.25 3.10 -7.90
CA VAL A 13 -9.43 3.36 -9.09
C VAL A 13 -8.08 3.98 -8.69
N ALA A 14 -8.05 4.90 -7.74
CA ALA A 14 -6.80 5.48 -7.24
C ALA A 14 -5.94 4.45 -6.48
N GLY A 15 -6.54 3.41 -5.91
CA GLY A 15 -5.83 2.33 -5.22
C GLY A 15 -5.26 1.25 -6.14
N LEU A 16 -5.73 1.16 -7.39
CA LEU A 16 -5.29 0.13 -8.35
C LEU A 16 -3.81 0.29 -8.78
N PRO A 17 -3.33 1.47 -9.23
CA PRO A 17 -1.93 1.66 -9.61
C PRO A 17 -0.92 1.27 -8.53
N PRO A 18 -1.04 1.73 -7.26
CA PRO A 18 -0.09 1.34 -6.21
C PRO A 18 -0.17 -0.15 -5.86
N LEU A 19 -1.35 -0.77 -5.91
CA LEU A 19 -1.49 -2.22 -5.69
C LEU A 19 -0.83 -3.04 -6.81
N LEU A 20 -1.06 -2.66 -8.07
CA LEU A 20 -0.44 -3.32 -9.23
C LEU A 20 1.08 -3.17 -9.19
N TYR A 21 1.57 -1.96 -8.93
CA TYR A 21 3.01 -1.72 -8.81
C TYR A 21 3.61 -2.55 -7.66
N GLY A 22 2.99 -2.52 -6.47
CA GLY A 22 3.44 -3.31 -5.34
C GLY A 22 3.45 -4.83 -5.62
N MET A 23 2.42 -5.34 -6.29
CA MET A 23 2.36 -6.76 -6.67
C MET A 23 3.49 -7.16 -7.63
N LEU A 24 3.73 -6.34 -8.65
CA LEU A 24 4.83 -6.54 -9.59
C LEU A 24 6.20 -6.47 -8.90
N LEU A 25 6.37 -5.55 -7.94
CA LEU A 25 7.60 -5.44 -7.16
C LEU A 25 7.81 -6.66 -6.24
N CYS A 26 6.74 -7.15 -5.61
CA CYS A 26 6.76 -8.37 -4.81
C CYS A 26 7.21 -9.59 -5.61
N MET A 27 6.80 -9.71 -6.87
CA MET A 27 7.26 -10.79 -7.75
C MET A 27 8.76 -10.73 -8.07
N LYS A 28 9.41 -9.57 -7.89
CA LYS A 28 10.87 -9.41 -8.09
C LYS A 28 11.70 -9.63 -6.82
N LEU A 29 11.08 -9.73 -5.65
CA LEU A 29 11.79 -9.88 -4.39
C LEU A 29 12.29 -11.32 -4.20
N PRO A 30 13.57 -11.54 -3.83
CA PRO A 30 14.08 -12.89 -3.54
C PRO A 30 13.36 -13.52 -2.35
N ASN A 31 12.87 -12.69 -1.41
CA ASN A 31 12.13 -13.09 -0.23
C ASN A 31 10.65 -12.71 -0.33
N ALA A 32 10.04 -12.85 -1.51
CA ALA A 32 8.65 -12.48 -1.76
C ALA A 32 7.65 -13.06 -0.74
N ALA A 33 7.85 -14.32 -0.33
CA ALA A 33 6.99 -14.97 0.67
C ALA A 33 7.03 -14.28 2.04
N LEU A 34 8.22 -13.88 2.51
CA LEU A 34 8.42 -13.15 3.77
C LEU A 34 7.87 -11.73 3.70
N ALA A 35 8.07 -11.05 2.58
CA ALA A 35 7.50 -9.72 2.36
C ALA A 35 5.96 -9.77 2.33
N LEU A 36 5.38 -10.81 1.72
CA LEU A 36 3.93 -10.98 1.63
C LEU A 36 3.33 -11.34 2.99
N THR A 37 3.96 -12.21 3.78
CA THR A 37 3.49 -12.51 5.15
C THR A 37 3.57 -11.28 6.04
N ALA A 38 4.66 -10.52 6.00
CA ALA A 38 4.78 -9.26 6.73
C ALA A 38 3.69 -8.26 6.33
N LEU A 39 3.42 -8.13 5.03
CA LEU A 39 2.38 -7.24 4.52
C LEU A 39 0.98 -7.66 4.97
N VAL A 40 0.66 -8.96 4.92
CA VAL A 40 -0.63 -9.48 5.39
C VAL A 40 -0.81 -9.21 6.89
N VAL A 41 0.23 -9.43 7.70
CA VAL A 41 0.20 -9.14 9.15
C VAL A 41 -0.02 -7.65 9.40
N VAL A 42 0.68 -6.77 8.68
CA VAL A 42 0.51 -5.31 8.80
C VAL A 42 -0.90 -4.88 8.40
N LEU A 43 -1.46 -5.43 7.31
CA LEU A 43 -2.83 -5.13 6.87
C LEU A 43 -3.87 -5.62 7.90
N LEU A 44 -3.70 -6.82 8.44
CA LEU A 44 -4.59 -7.35 9.48
C LEU A 44 -4.52 -6.52 10.76
N ALA A 45 -3.33 -6.10 11.20
CA ALA A 45 -3.15 -5.22 12.34
C ALA A 45 -3.80 -3.85 12.13
N ALA A 46 -3.65 -3.28 10.92
CA ALA A 46 -4.29 -2.03 10.55
C ALA A 46 -5.82 -2.16 10.50
N LEU A 47 -6.36 -3.23 9.92
CA LEU A 47 -7.80 -3.53 9.91
C LEU A 47 -8.35 -3.71 11.33
N TRP A 48 -7.61 -4.39 12.21
CA TRP A 48 -7.96 -4.52 13.62
C TRP A 48 -8.05 -3.16 14.31
N LEU A 49 -7.06 -2.28 14.11
CA LEU A 49 -7.06 -0.93 14.67
C LEU A 49 -8.22 -0.08 14.15
N ILE A 50 -8.50 -0.13 12.85
CA ILE A 50 -9.63 0.58 12.22
C ILE A 50 -10.95 0.09 12.80
N SER A 51 -11.10 -1.23 12.95
CA SER A 51 -12.30 -1.82 13.55
C SER A 51 -12.45 -1.48 15.03
N TYR A 52 -11.35 -1.37 15.78
CA TYR A 52 -11.37 -1.03 17.20
C TYR A 52 -11.72 0.44 17.45
N GLN A 53 -11.36 1.33 16.53
CA GLN A 53 -11.62 2.77 16.63
C GLN A 53 -12.91 3.21 15.91
N ASP A 54 -13.74 2.26 15.45
CA ASP A 54 -14.96 2.50 14.67
C ASP A 54 -14.76 3.41 13.44
N TYR A 55 -13.55 3.46 12.90
CA TYR A 55 -13.25 4.26 11.72
C TYR A 55 -13.92 3.68 10.48
N SER A 56 -14.35 4.55 9.57
CA SER A 56 -14.82 4.14 8.24
C SER A 56 -13.66 3.51 7.47
N LEU A 57 -13.82 2.23 7.12
CA LEU A 57 -12.85 1.44 6.36
C LEU A 57 -12.53 2.11 5.01
N TRP A 58 -13.49 2.86 4.46
CA TRP A 58 -13.34 3.61 3.21
C TRP A 58 -12.50 4.89 3.34
N ALA A 59 -12.47 5.50 4.53
CA ALA A 59 -11.61 6.64 4.80
C ALA A 59 -10.16 6.19 5.05
N ALA A 60 -9.98 4.99 5.61
CA ALA A 60 -8.67 4.39 5.84
C ALA A 60 -8.11 3.60 4.62
N MET A 61 -8.91 3.41 3.57
CA MET A 61 -8.49 2.66 2.38
C MET A 61 -7.24 3.25 1.68
N PRO A 62 -7.10 4.57 1.48
CA PRO A 62 -5.91 5.15 0.87
C PRO A 62 -4.66 4.94 1.73
N SER A 63 -4.79 4.98 3.06
CA SER A 63 -3.65 4.75 3.95
C SER A 63 -3.26 3.28 4.03
N LEU A 64 -4.20 2.34 3.94
CA LEU A 64 -3.91 0.92 3.79
C LEU A 64 -3.13 0.63 2.51
N VAL A 65 -3.59 1.19 1.39
CA VAL A 65 -2.94 1.00 0.08
C VAL A 65 -1.56 1.67 0.05
N GLY A 66 -1.46 2.90 0.53
CA GLY A 66 -0.19 3.61 0.66
C GLY A 66 0.78 2.89 1.58
N GLY A 67 0.32 2.43 2.75
CA GLY A 67 1.13 1.68 3.70
C GLY A 67 1.64 0.36 3.13
N ALA A 68 0.79 -0.39 2.44
CA ALA A 68 1.18 -1.62 1.74
C ALA A 68 2.27 -1.36 0.70
N LEU A 69 2.07 -0.34 -0.16
CA LEU A 69 3.08 0.05 -1.15
C LEU A 69 4.40 0.45 -0.49
N LEU A 70 4.35 1.18 0.61
CA LEU A 70 5.52 1.67 1.34
C LEU A 70 6.33 0.51 1.92
N VAL A 71 5.66 -0.48 2.54
CA VAL A 71 6.30 -1.70 3.07
C VAL A 71 6.99 -2.48 1.93
N ILE A 72 6.32 -2.62 0.79
CA ILE A 72 6.89 -3.32 -0.38
C ILE A 72 8.12 -2.57 -0.92
N CYS A 73 8.07 -1.24 -1.00
CA CYS A 73 9.21 -0.44 -1.44
C CYS A 73 10.39 -0.50 -0.46
N ILE A 74 10.14 -0.47 0.85
CA ILE A 74 11.19 -0.68 1.86
C ILE A 74 11.81 -2.07 1.73
N ALA A 75 10.98 -3.10 1.56
CA ALA A 75 11.46 -4.47 1.37
C ALA A 75 12.34 -4.59 0.12
N ALA A 76 12.00 -3.89 -0.97
CA ALA A 76 12.82 -3.83 -2.18
C ALA A 76 14.13 -3.05 -2.00
N LEU A 77 14.10 -1.94 -1.26
CA LEU A 77 15.31 -1.17 -0.93
C LEU A 77 16.28 -1.97 -0.05
N LEU A 78 15.77 -2.77 0.91
CA LEU A 78 16.59 -3.57 1.82
C LEU A 78 17.05 -4.90 1.22
N GLY A 79 16.17 -5.58 0.48
CA GLY A 79 16.40 -6.93 -0.05
C GLY A 79 17.06 -6.98 -1.43
N GLY A 80 17.14 -5.84 -2.13
CA GLY A 80 17.56 -5.77 -3.52
C GLY A 80 16.49 -6.32 -4.48
N VAL A 81 16.49 -5.80 -5.71
CA VAL A 81 15.55 -6.22 -6.77
C VAL A 81 16.27 -7.22 -7.68
N SER A 82 15.69 -8.40 -7.87
CA SER A 82 16.24 -9.43 -8.76
C SER A 82 16.35 -8.95 -10.22
N ASP A 83 17.51 -9.18 -10.85
CA ASP A 83 17.82 -8.79 -12.22
C ASP A 83 17.12 -9.63 -13.31
N THR A 84 16.45 -10.73 -12.95
CA THR A 84 15.95 -11.74 -13.90
C THR A 84 14.46 -11.63 -14.25
N SER A 85 13.80 -10.53 -13.92
CA SER A 85 12.36 -10.37 -14.12
C SER A 85 11.96 -9.81 -15.49
N PHE A 86 10.94 -10.42 -16.10
CA PHE A 86 10.28 -10.03 -17.36
C PHE A 86 9.45 -8.73 -17.27
N VAL A 87 9.33 -8.11 -16.10
CA VAL A 87 8.49 -6.93 -15.88
C VAL A 87 9.33 -5.65 -16.00
N PRO A 88 8.95 -4.67 -16.85
CA PRO A 88 9.72 -3.45 -17.09
C PRO A 88 9.43 -2.37 -16.03
N ILE A 89 9.62 -2.71 -14.75
CA ILE A 89 9.79 -1.69 -13.71
C ILE A 89 11.25 -1.26 -13.74
N SER A 90 11.49 0.05 -13.85
CA SER A 90 12.82 0.63 -13.95
C SER A 90 13.62 0.21 -12.71
N ARG A 91 14.82 -0.31 -12.95
CA ARG A 91 15.68 -0.89 -11.91
C ARG A 91 16.38 0.19 -11.08
N GLU A 92 15.92 1.43 -11.18
CA GLU A 92 16.58 2.56 -10.57
C GLU A 92 16.09 2.74 -9.13
N VAL A 93 17.05 2.79 -8.21
CA VAL A 93 16.82 3.14 -6.80
C VAL A 93 16.09 4.47 -6.68
N THR A 94 16.29 5.39 -7.63
CA THR A 94 15.59 6.68 -7.75
C THR A 94 14.08 6.53 -7.91
N GLU A 95 13.60 5.54 -8.69
CA GLU A 95 12.17 5.28 -8.85
C GLU A 95 11.56 4.77 -7.54
N LEU A 96 12.25 3.86 -6.85
CA LEU A 96 11.80 3.35 -5.55
C LEU A 96 11.63 4.48 -4.52
N TRP A 97 12.56 5.44 -4.48
CA TRP A 97 12.42 6.62 -3.62
C TRP A 97 11.25 7.52 -4.02
N PHE A 98 11.03 7.72 -5.32
CA PHE A 98 9.88 8.49 -5.81
C PHE A 98 8.56 7.82 -5.45
N VAL A 99 8.48 6.50 -5.60
CA VAL A 99 7.30 5.71 -5.24
C VAL A 99 7.09 5.66 -3.72
N CYS A 100 8.15 5.61 -2.91
CA CYS A 100 8.06 5.79 -1.46
C CYS A 100 7.42 7.14 -1.10
N GLY A 101 7.82 8.22 -1.79
CA GLY A 101 7.21 9.55 -1.62
C GLY A 101 5.72 9.56 -1.95
N LEU A 102 5.33 8.92 -3.06
CA LEU A 102 3.91 8.74 -3.41
C LEU A 102 3.16 7.91 -2.37
N ALA A 103 3.75 6.82 -1.89
CA ALA A 103 3.18 5.96 -0.86
C ALA A 103 2.89 6.74 0.44
N LEU A 104 3.82 7.61 0.87
CA LEU A 104 3.61 8.53 1.98
C LEU A 104 2.46 9.51 1.70
N GLY A 105 2.35 10.01 0.47
CA GLY A 105 1.21 10.83 0.04
C GLY A 105 -0.14 10.13 0.20
N TYR A 106 -0.22 8.84 -0.18
CA TYR A 106 -1.42 8.02 0.02
C TYR A 106 -1.74 7.78 1.51
N VAL A 107 -0.71 7.57 2.34
CA VAL A 107 -0.87 7.49 3.80
C VAL A 107 -1.41 8.79 4.38
N GLY A 108 -0.83 9.93 3.99
CA GLY A 108 -1.29 11.25 4.40
C GLY A 108 -2.72 11.54 3.97
N TRP A 109 -3.09 11.17 2.73
CA TRP A 109 -4.46 11.27 2.23
C TRP A 109 -5.43 10.48 3.11
N GLY A 110 -5.14 9.20 3.38
CA GLY A 110 -6.02 8.36 4.19
C GLY A 110 -6.19 8.87 5.62
N ILE A 111 -5.13 9.44 6.22
CA ILE A 111 -5.21 10.08 7.54
C ILE A 111 -6.05 11.37 7.50
N TYR A 112 -5.89 12.17 6.44
CA TYR A 112 -6.68 13.40 6.28
C TYR A 112 -8.17 13.09 6.12
N GLU A 113 -8.51 12.08 5.32
CA GLU A 113 -9.90 11.66 5.14
C GLU A 113 -10.48 11.01 6.39
N SER A 114 -9.74 10.16 7.09
CA SER A 114 -10.23 9.53 8.32
C SER A 114 -10.57 10.56 9.41
N ARG A 115 -9.80 11.66 9.49
CA ARG A 115 -10.08 12.79 10.39
C ARG A 115 -11.30 13.63 9.97
N ARG A 116 -11.63 13.66 8.68
CA ARG A 116 -12.77 14.43 8.14
C ARG A 116 -14.10 13.68 8.25
N SER A 117 -14.03 12.36 8.36
CA SER A 117 -15.18 11.47 8.54
C SER A 117 -15.56 11.26 10.03
N GLN A 118 -14.84 11.87 10.97
CA GLN A 118 -15.24 12.03 12.38
C GLN A 118 -16.04 13.32 12.56
#